data_AF-A0A146MH87-F1
#
_entry.id   AF-A0A146MH87-F1
#
_cell.length_a   1.000
_cell.length_b   1.000
_cell.length_c   1.000
_cell.angle_alpha   90.00
_cell.angle_beta   90.00
_cell.angle_gamma   90.00
#
_symmetry.space_group_name_H-M   'P 1'
#
loop_
_entity.id
_entity.type
_entity.pdbx_description
1 polymer ?
#
loop_
_entity_poly.entity_id
_entity_poly.type
_entity_poly.pdbx_seq_one_letter_code
_entity_poly.pdbx_strand_id
1 'polypeptide(L)'
;MEEFVNILRKSEYSSDVLWVSRYLRFTKAFIATDRKSQSHDEIKQDVLNSDVMRAIEELELEANTADLAHLHAGVRKILAEIGYTRSLATIRWLALIVVKIINKTLDGIYVNEASLIKLKASMGDSPYVLVPTHRSYGDFILMAFICFV
;
A
#
# COMPACT_ATOMS: atom_id res chain seq x y z
N MET A 1 19.38 -12.04 -22.41
CA MET A 1 17.99 -12.21 -21.95
C MET A 1 17.99 -11.85 -20.48
N GLU A 2 17.13 -10.94 -20.04
CA GLU A 2 16.95 -10.69 -18.60
C GLU A 2 16.41 -11.98 -17.96
N GLU A 3 17.07 -12.45 -16.89
CA GLU A 3 16.68 -13.67 -16.21
C GLU A 3 15.44 -13.40 -15.36
N PHE A 4 14.35 -14.10 -15.67
CA PHE A 4 13.12 -14.04 -14.89
C PHE A 4 13.15 -15.12 -13.79
N VAL A 5 12.91 -14.70 -12.56
CA VAL A 5 12.95 -15.57 -11.37
C VAL A 5 11.54 -15.92 -10.95
N ASN A 6 11.28 -17.21 -10.71
CA ASN A 6 9.99 -17.65 -10.15
C ASN A 6 9.94 -17.41 -8.65
N ILE A 7 9.18 -16.40 -8.22
CA ILE A 7 9.07 -15.99 -6.81
C ILE A 7 8.22 -16.93 -5.94
N LEU A 8 7.57 -17.93 -6.54
CA LEU A 8 6.84 -18.97 -5.82
C LEU A 8 7.70 -20.16 -5.40
N ARG A 9 8.99 -20.19 -5.77
CA ARG A 9 9.88 -21.30 -5.39
C ARG A 9 10.11 -21.30 -3.88
N LYS A 10 9.49 -22.28 -3.21
CA LYS A 10 9.51 -22.53 -1.76
C LYS A 10 10.84 -23.07 -1.23
N SER A 11 11.98 -22.86 -1.91
CA SER A 11 13.20 -23.64 -1.66
C SER A 11 13.76 -23.52 -0.24
N GLU A 12 13.39 -22.46 0.49
CA GLU A 12 13.88 -22.20 1.86
C GLU A 12 12.84 -22.48 2.96
N TYR A 13 11.55 -22.68 2.63
CA TYR A 13 10.48 -22.78 3.64
C TYR A 13 9.62 -24.03 3.44
N SER A 14 9.47 -24.82 4.51
CA SER A 14 8.69 -26.07 4.51
C SER A 14 7.17 -25.87 4.47
N SER A 15 6.66 -24.64 4.71
CA SER A 15 5.23 -24.34 4.65
C SER A 15 4.94 -22.89 4.28
N ASP A 16 3.75 -22.65 3.71
CA ASP A 16 3.27 -21.31 3.36
C ASP A 16 3.16 -20.40 4.59
N VAL A 17 2.82 -20.96 5.76
CA VAL A 17 2.74 -20.24 7.04
C VAL A 17 4.10 -19.69 7.45
N LEU A 18 5.13 -20.53 7.40
CA LEU A 18 6.50 -20.11 7.70
C LEU A 18 6.99 -19.07 6.69
N TRP A 19 6.70 -19.30 5.41
CA TRP A 19 7.06 -18.35 4.35
C TRP A 19 6.43 -16.98 4.59
N VAL A 20 5.11 -16.88 4.80
CA VAL A 20 4.42 -15.60 5.06
C VAL A 20 4.86 -14.95 6.39
N SER A 21 5.25 -15.75 7.36
CA SER A 21 5.68 -15.26 8.68
C SER A 21 7.14 -14.78 8.70
N ARG A 22 7.87 -14.90 7.58
CA ARG A 22 9.25 -14.44 7.48
C ARG A 22 9.41 -12.97 7.85
N TYR A 23 10.65 -12.61 8.17
CA TYR A 23 11.00 -11.24 8.50
C TYR A 23 10.92 -10.35 7.24
N LEU A 24 10.09 -9.30 7.31
CA LEU A 24 9.91 -8.35 6.22
C LEU A 24 10.86 -7.16 6.39
N ARG A 25 11.76 -6.97 5.40
CA ARG A 25 12.67 -5.83 5.33
C ARG A 25 12.05 -4.70 4.49
N PHE A 26 11.17 -3.93 5.11
CA PHE A 26 10.63 -2.73 4.48
C PHE A 26 11.73 -1.67 4.32
N THR A 27 11.96 -1.24 3.08
CA THR A 27 12.85 -0.10 2.80
C THR A 27 12.07 1.19 3.04
N LYS A 28 12.64 2.08 3.87
CA LYS A 28 12.09 3.42 4.06
C LYS A 28 12.44 4.25 2.82
N ALA A 29 11.41 4.72 2.12
CA ALA A 29 11.58 5.52 0.90
C ALA A 29 11.87 7.00 1.18
N PHE A 30 11.56 7.48 2.38
CA PHE A 30 11.81 8.85 2.80
C PHE A 30 12.13 8.83 4.29
N ILE A 31 13.33 9.28 4.65
CA ILE A 31 13.66 9.58 6.04
C ILE A 31 13.33 11.05 6.24
N ALA A 32 12.10 11.32 6.68
CA ALA A 32 11.76 12.63 7.20
C ALA A 32 12.59 12.86 8.47
N THR A 33 13.71 13.59 8.39
CA THR A 33 14.59 13.85 9.53
C THR A 33 13.83 14.50 10.71
N ASP A 34 12.75 15.23 10.39
CA ASP A 34 11.97 16.03 11.36
C ASP A 34 10.49 15.60 11.54
N ARG A 35 9.97 14.59 10.81
CA ARG A 35 8.58 14.14 11.09
C ARG A 35 8.55 13.19 12.27
N LYS A 36 7.90 13.65 13.35
CA LYS A 36 7.48 12.81 14.46
C LYS A 36 6.58 11.67 13.96
N SER A 37 6.67 10.50 14.58
CA SER A 37 5.70 9.42 14.35
C SER A 37 4.29 9.94 14.68
N GLN A 38 3.40 9.97 13.70
CA GLN A 38 2.03 10.43 13.88
C GLN A 38 1.08 9.26 14.10
N SER A 39 0.13 9.43 15.02
CA SER A 39 -0.99 8.53 15.18
C SER A 39 -1.95 8.63 13.99
N HIS A 40 -2.79 7.61 13.83
CA HIS A 40 -3.81 7.62 12.78
C HIS A 40 -4.77 8.80 12.92
N ASP A 41 -5.14 9.17 14.14
CA ASP A 41 -6.04 10.29 14.36
C ASP A 41 -5.35 11.64 14.14
N GLU A 42 -4.04 11.76 14.44
CA GLU A 42 -3.26 12.94 14.08
C GLU A 42 -3.24 13.16 12.55
N ILE A 43 -3.04 12.09 11.76
CA ILE A 43 -3.09 12.19 10.29
C ILE A 43 -4.46 12.65 9.81
N LYS A 44 -5.55 12.15 10.40
CA LYS A 44 -6.91 12.61 10.04
C LYS A 44 -7.10 14.09 10.35
N GLN A 45 -6.63 14.55 11.52
CA GLN A 45 -6.73 15.96 11.88
C GLN A 45 -5.89 16.84 10.95
N ASP A 46 -4.69 16.39 10.56
CA ASP A 46 -3.85 17.12 9.60
C ASP A 46 -4.56 17.30 8.26
N VAL A 47 -5.23 16.27 7.74
CA VAL A 47 -6.02 16.39 6.51
C VAL A 47 -7.18 17.37 6.69
N LEU A 48 -7.88 17.32 7.81
CA LEU A 48 -9.00 18.23 8.11
C LEU A 48 -8.54 19.69 8.29
N ASN A 49 -7.28 19.91 8.67
CA ASN A 49 -6.69 21.24 8.83
C ASN A 49 -5.87 21.68 7.60
N SER A 50 -5.83 20.86 6.54
CA SER A 50 -4.99 21.09 5.37
C SER A 50 -5.55 22.15 4.43
N ASP A 51 -4.70 22.67 3.52
CA ASP A 51 -5.14 23.53 2.42
C ASP A 51 -6.18 22.84 1.51
N VAL A 52 -6.16 21.50 1.44
CA VAL A 52 -7.14 20.74 0.66
C VAL A 52 -8.54 20.89 1.26
N MET A 53 -8.66 20.83 2.59
CA MET A 53 -9.96 21.03 3.24
C MET A 53 -10.48 22.45 2.98
N ARG A 54 -9.60 23.46 3.08
CA ARG A 54 -9.95 24.86 2.76
C ARG A 54 -10.45 25.02 1.32
N ALA A 55 -9.76 24.41 0.36
CA ALA A 55 -10.19 24.43 -1.04
C ALA A 55 -11.56 23.75 -1.24
N ILE A 56 -11.85 22.66 -0.52
CA ILE A 56 -13.15 21.99 -0.56
C ILE A 56 -14.24 22.88 0.04
N GLU A 57 -13.97 23.56 1.16
CA GLU A 57 -14.91 24.51 1.78
C GLU A 57 -15.25 25.67 0.85
N GLU A 58 -14.25 26.25 0.19
CA GLU A 58 -14.43 27.33 -0.79
C GLU A 58 -15.35 26.89 -1.95
N LEU A 59 -15.11 25.70 -2.51
CA LEU A 59 -15.94 25.13 -3.58
C LEU A 59 -17.39 24.87 -3.13
N GLU A 60 -17.60 24.41 -1.90
CA GLU A 60 -18.94 24.14 -1.36
C GLU A 60 -19.72 25.45 -1.11
N LEU A 61 -19.03 26.49 -0.65
CA LEU A 61 -19.61 27.83 -0.46
C LEU A 61 -20.02 28.45 -1.80
N GLU A 62 -19.20 28.31 -2.85
CA GLU A 62 -19.53 28.76 -4.21
C GLU A 62 -20.73 28.02 -4.79
N ALA A 63 -20.83 26.71 -4.54
CA ALA A 63 -21.89 25.86 -5.05
C ALA A 63 -23.19 25.91 -4.21
N ASN A 64 -23.18 26.61 -3.07
CA ASN A 64 -24.30 26.83 -2.15
C ASN A 64 -25.08 25.53 -1.82
N THR A 65 -24.37 24.40 -1.74
CA THR A 65 -24.96 23.05 -1.82
C THR A 65 -25.13 22.39 -0.45
N ALA A 66 -24.30 22.72 0.53
CA ALA A 66 -24.39 22.17 1.88
C ALA A 66 -23.90 23.13 2.98
N ASP A 67 -24.36 22.87 4.21
CA ASP A 67 -23.79 23.45 5.42
C ASP A 67 -22.35 22.90 5.64
N LEU A 68 -21.41 23.79 5.97
CA LEU A 68 -20.02 23.43 6.27
C LEU A 68 -19.94 22.37 7.38
N ALA A 69 -20.85 22.40 8.36
CA ALA A 69 -20.87 21.36 9.41
C ALA A 69 -21.16 19.97 8.84
N HIS A 70 -22.06 19.87 7.86
CA HIS A 70 -22.39 18.63 7.19
C HIS A 70 -21.23 18.14 6.30
N LEU A 71 -20.57 19.07 5.58
CA LEU A 71 -19.37 18.79 4.80
C LEU A 71 -18.26 18.18 5.68
N HIS A 72 -17.94 18.83 6.80
CA HIS A 72 -16.94 18.35 7.75
C HIS A 72 -17.27 16.96 8.30
N ALA A 73 -18.54 16.70 8.64
CA ALA A 73 -18.98 15.38 9.09
C ALA A 73 -18.81 14.31 8.00
N GLY A 74 -19.12 14.65 6.74
CA GLY A 74 -18.91 13.80 5.58
C GLY A 74 -17.44 13.44 5.38
N VAL A 75 -16.56 14.44 5.40
CA VAL A 75 -15.11 14.25 5.27
C VAL A 75 -14.57 13.39 6.42
N ARG A 76 -14.97 13.66 7.67
CA ARG A 76 -14.58 12.82 8.82
C ARG A 76 -15.03 11.37 8.66
N LYS A 77 -16.23 11.13 8.15
CA LYS A 77 -16.75 9.78 7.89
C LYS A 77 -15.91 9.07 6.83
N ILE A 78 -15.61 9.75 5.73
CA ILE A 78 -14.75 9.21 4.67
C ILE A 78 -13.37 8.88 5.23
N LEU A 79 -12.74 9.81 5.96
CA LEU A 79 -11.42 9.59 6.59
C LEU A 79 -11.43 8.46 7.62
N ALA A 80 -12.55 8.24 8.31
CA ALA A 80 -12.70 7.10 9.21
C ALA A 80 -12.85 5.77 8.45
N GLU A 81 -13.53 5.78 7.30
CA GLU A 81 -13.76 4.62 6.44
C GLU A 81 -12.50 4.21 5.66
N ILE A 82 -11.81 5.17 5.03
CA ILE A 82 -10.57 4.93 4.27
C ILE A 82 -9.33 4.89 5.16
N GLY A 83 -9.50 5.21 6.44
CA GLY A 83 -8.43 5.30 7.42
C GLY A 83 -7.69 3.97 7.59
N TYR A 84 -6.47 3.92 7.06
CA TYR A 84 -5.66 2.70 7.08
C TYR A 84 -5.11 2.42 8.48
N THR A 85 -5.56 1.32 9.09
CA THR A 85 -4.91 0.75 10.29
C THR A 85 -3.97 -0.37 9.86
N ARG A 86 -2.66 -0.08 9.89
CA ARG A 86 -1.63 -1.07 9.53
C ARG A 86 -1.60 -2.23 10.53
N SER A 87 -2.06 -3.39 10.10
CA SER A 87 -1.94 -4.65 10.87
C SER A 87 -1.12 -5.67 10.09
N LEU A 88 0.11 -5.93 10.55
CA LEU A 88 0.95 -6.99 9.96
C LEU A 88 0.31 -8.37 10.08
N ALA A 89 -0.47 -8.62 11.14
CA ALA A 89 -1.21 -9.86 11.29
C ALA A 89 -2.25 -10.02 10.17
N THR A 90 -3.02 -8.97 9.89
CA THR A 90 -4.01 -8.96 8.79
C THR A 90 -3.33 -9.14 7.44
N ILE A 91 -2.22 -8.43 7.19
CA ILE A 91 -1.45 -8.56 5.95
C ILE A 91 -0.95 -10.00 5.75
N ARG A 92 -0.41 -10.62 6.81
CA ARG A 92 0.05 -12.01 6.74
C ARG A 92 -1.11 -12.98 6.49
N TRP A 93 -2.24 -12.82 7.18
CA TRP A 93 -3.41 -13.65 6.92
C TRP A 93 -3.89 -13.55 5.47
N LEU A 94 -3.95 -12.34 4.92
CA LEU A 94 -4.29 -12.12 3.50
C LEU A 94 -3.23 -12.73 2.57
N ALA A 95 -1.94 -12.57 2.86
CA ALA A 95 -0.87 -13.17 2.08
C ALA A 95 -0.99 -14.70 2.03
N LEU A 96 -1.37 -15.37 3.12
CA LEU A 96 -1.62 -16.81 3.11
C LEU A 96 -2.74 -17.22 2.16
N ILE A 97 -3.84 -16.46 2.16
CA ILE A 97 -4.97 -16.70 1.25
C ILE A 97 -4.50 -16.52 -0.20
N VAL A 98 -3.79 -15.43 -0.49
CA VAL A 98 -3.26 -15.12 -1.83
C VAL A 98 -2.29 -16.19 -2.31
N VAL A 99 -1.34 -16.63 -1.47
CA VAL A 99 -0.41 -17.74 -1.79
C VAL A 99 -1.18 -19.02 -2.16
N LYS A 100 -2.22 -19.36 -1.41
CA LYS A 100 -3.04 -20.55 -1.70
C LYS A 100 -3.79 -20.44 -3.03
N ILE A 101 -4.35 -19.28 -3.32
CA ILE A 101 -5.05 -19.04 -4.60
C ILE A 101 -4.03 -19.16 -5.73
N ILE A 102 -2.93 -18.42 -5.65
CA ILE A 102 -1.87 -18.41 -6.67
C ILE A 102 -1.34 -19.82 -6.94
N ASN A 103 -0.95 -20.57 -5.89
CA ASN A 103 -0.43 -21.93 -6.04
C ASN A 103 -1.45 -22.91 -6.63
N LYS A 104 -2.75 -22.62 -6.53
CA LYS A 104 -3.82 -23.44 -7.12
C LYS A 104 -4.10 -23.06 -8.58
N THR A 105 -3.87 -21.80 -8.95
CA THR A 105 -4.27 -21.26 -10.26
C THR A 105 -3.11 -21.07 -11.24
N LEU A 106 -1.87 -20.92 -10.75
CA LEU A 106 -0.70 -20.58 -11.55
C LEU A 106 0.45 -21.55 -11.27
N ASP A 107 1.21 -21.89 -12.31
CA ASP A 107 2.42 -22.71 -12.19
C ASP A 107 3.63 -21.92 -11.64
N GLY A 108 3.58 -20.59 -11.74
CA GLY A 108 4.69 -19.72 -11.36
C GLY A 108 4.33 -18.24 -11.47
N ILE A 109 5.03 -17.40 -10.71
CA ILE A 109 5.06 -15.96 -10.93
C ILE A 109 6.50 -15.58 -11.23
N TYR A 110 6.73 -15.05 -12.42
CA TYR A 110 8.05 -14.75 -12.93
C TYR A 110 8.26 -13.23 -12.92
N VAL A 111 9.31 -12.78 -12.23
CA VAL A 111 9.66 -11.36 -12.15
C VAL A 111 11.09 -11.13 -12.63
N ASN A 112 11.34 -9.98 -13.24
CA ASN A 112 12.70 -9.49 -13.45
C ASN A 112 13.23 -8.94 -12.13
N GLU A 113 13.76 -9.83 -11.30
CA GLU A 113 14.26 -9.51 -9.97
C GLU A 113 15.39 -8.48 -10.03
N ALA A 114 16.29 -8.57 -11.01
CA ALA A 114 17.39 -7.64 -11.19
C ALA A 114 16.89 -6.19 -11.39
N SER A 115 15.86 -6.00 -12.22
CA SER A 115 15.25 -4.69 -12.43
C SER A 115 14.53 -4.17 -11.18
N LEU A 116 13.84 -5.04 -10.43
CA LEU A 116 13.18 -4.65 -9.18
C LEU A 116 14.20 -4.24 -8.10
N ILE A 117 15.31 -4.98 -7.97
CA ILE A 117 16.40 -4.64 -7.05
C ILE A 117 17.03 -3.30 -7.46
N LYS A 118 17.29 -3.09 -8.74
CA LYS A 118 17.84 -1.83 -9.26
C LYS A 118 16.90 -0.65 -8.99
N LEU A 119 15.60 -0.83 -9.23
CA LEU A 119 14.56 0.15 -8.94
C LEU A 119 14.52 0.47 -7.44
N LYS A 120 14.54 -0.55 -6.59
CA LYS A 120 14.58 -0.37 -5.14
C LYS A 120 15.83 0.40 -4.68
N ALA A 121 16.98 0.11 -5.28
CA ALA A 121 18.25 0.79 -4.97
C ALA A 121 18.28 2.24 -5.45
N SER A 122 17.58 2.59 -6.54
CA SER A 122 17.52 3.96 -7.07
C SER A 122 16.53 4.87 -6.35
N MET A 123 15.72 4.33 -5.43
CA MET A 123 14.66 5.07 -4.72
C MET A 123 15.22 6.25 -3.92
N GLY A 124 16.37 6.10 -3.26
CA GLY A 124 16.95 7.15 -2.41
C GLY A 124 15.93 7.67 -1.38
N ASP A 125 15.74 8.99 -1.34
CA ASP A 125 14.73 9.69 -0.51
C ASP A 125 13.42 10.01 -1.27
N SER A 126 13.24 9.47 -2.48
CA SER A 126 12.04 9.71 -3.28
C SER A 126 11.14 8.47 -3.27
N PRO A 127 9.91 8.53 -2.74
CA PRO A 127 8.97 7.42 -2.84
C PRO A 127 8.60 7.15 -4.30
N TYR A 128 8.52 5.86 -4.65
CA TYR A 128 7.99 5.43 -5.94
C TYR A 128 6.53 5.01 -5.80
N VAL A 129 5.72 5.44 -6.77
CA VAL A 129 4.34 5.00 -6.91
C VAL A 129 4.29 3.96 -8.01
N LEU A 130 4.08 2.70 -7.62
CA LEU A 130 3.95 1.59 -8.56
C LEU A 130 2.50 1.50 -9.02
N VAL A 131 2.27 1.69 -10.32
CA VAL A 131 0.92 1.67 -10.91
C VAL A 131 0.85 0.49 -11.90
N PRO A 132 -0.03 -0.49 -11.69
CA PRO A 132 -0.24 -1.55 -12.67
C PRO A 132 -0.85 -0.97 -13.95
N THR A 133 -0.52 -1.56 -15.09
CA THR A 133 -0.99 -1.11 -16.42
C THR A 133 -2.48 -1.36 -16.62
N HIS A 134 -2.98 -2.50 -16.12
CA HIS A 134 -4.38 -2.85 -16.15
C HIS A 134 -5.03 -2.47 -14.80
N ARG A 135 -6.22 -1.87 -14.84
CA ARG A 135 -6.93 -1.37 -13.65
C ARG A 135 -7.80 -2.45 -13.00
N SER A 136 -7.34 -3.70 -12.93
CA SER A 136 -8.07 -4.73 -12.18
C SER A 136 -7.59 -4.80 -10.73
N TYR A 137 -8.51 -5.14 -9.83
CA TYR A 137 -8.17 -5.44 -8.44
C TYR A 137 -7.12 -6.56 -8.32
N GLY A 138 -7.12 -7.51 -9.26
CA GLY A 138 -6.13 -8.58 -9.32
C GLY A 138 -4.71 -8.07 -9.53
N ASP A 139 -4.53 -7.06 -10.38
CA ASP A 139 -3.22 -6.46 -10.65
C ASP A 139 -2.66 -5.76 -9.40
N PHE A 140 -3.52 -5.07 -8.64
CA PHE A 140 -3.13 -4.47 -7.37
C PHE A 140 -2.75 -5.52 -6.32
N ILE A 141 -3.50 -6.62 -6.23
CA ILE A 141 -3.17 -7.73 -5.32
C ILE A 141 -1.84 -8.38 -5.72
N LEU A 142 -1.61 -8.58 -7.02
CA LEU A 142 -0.37 -9.15 -7.53
C LEU A 142 0.83 -8.22 -7.26
N MET A 143 0.69 -6.93 -7.51
CA MET A 143 1.72 -5.94 -7.17
C MET A 143 2.02 -5.89 -5.66
N ALA A 144 0.98 -5.90 -4.83
CA ALA A 144 1.13 -5.97 -3.38
C ALA A 144 1.80 -7.27 -2.94
N PHE A 145 1.49 -8.39 -3.59
CA PHE A 145 2.12 -9.68 -3.34
C PHE A 145 3.61 -9.66 -3.72
N ILE A 146 3.98 -9.12 -4.89
CA ILE A 146 5.38 -8.97 -5.32
C ILE A 146 6.16 -8.09 -4.33
N CYS A 147 5.56 -7.00 -3.84
CA CYS A 147 6.20 -6.14 -2.83
C CYS A 147 6.24 -6.75 -1.43
N PHE A 148 5.37 -7.73 -1.17
CA PHE A 148 5.37 -8.50 0.07
C PHE A 148 6.46 -9.57 0.05
N VAL A 149 6.73 -10.19 -1.12
CA VAL A 149 7.80 -11.18 -1.35
C VAL A 149 9.15 -10.65 -0.89
#